data_AF-A0A7V7D6I1-F1
#
_entry.id   AF-A0A7V7D6I1-F1
#
_cell.length_a   1.000
_cell.length_b   1.000
_cell.length_c   1.000
_cell.angle_alpha   90.00
_cell.angle_beta   90.00
_cell.angle_gamma   90.00
#
_symmetry.space_group_name_H-M   'P 1'
#
loop_
_entity.id
_entity.type
_entity.pdbx_description
1 polymer ?
#
loop_
_entity_poly.entity_id
_entity_poly.type
_entity_poly.pdbx_seq_one_letter_code
_entity_poly.pdbx_strand_id
1 'polypeptide(L)' 'ETAVFSYKCTDFYNPATESGIIWNDPDLNIDWPIKEPVLSPKDANYPGLKDLPPDKLPHFRRL' A
#
# COMPACT_ATOMS: atom_id res chain seq x y z
N GLU A 1 15.97 11.20 14.84
CA GLU A 1 15.83 9.72 14.83
C GLU A 1 15.98 9.24 13.39
N THR A 2 16.62 8.10 13.14
CA THR A 2 16.91 7.59 11.79
C THR A 2 16.61 6.09 11.74
N ALA A 3 15.94 5.65 10.68
CA ALA A 3 15.76 4.24 10.36
C ALA A 3 16.32 3.95 8.97
N VAL A 4 16.97 2.80 8.80
CA VAL A 4 17.39 2.28 7.49
C VAL A 4 16.64 0.98 7.25
N PHE A 5 15.91 0.92 6.14
CA PHE A 5 15.15 -0.26 5.73
C PHE A 5 15.78 -0.89 4.49
N SER A 6 15.79 -2.21 4.39
CA SER A 6 16.39 -2.95 3.26
C SER A 6 15.55 -4.18 2.93
N TYR A 7 15.37 -4.46 1.63
CA TYR A 7 14.57 -5.58 1.15
C TYR A 7 15.17 -6.19 -0.12
N LYS A 8 14.84 -7.46 -0.40
CA LYS A 8 15.19 -8.17 -1.64
C LYS A 8 13.91 -8.55 -2.37
N CYS A 9 13.85 -8.29 -3.67
CA CYS A 9 12.72 -8.66 -4.52
C CYS A 9 13.10 -9.84 -5.43
N THR A 10 12.08 -10.58 -5.87
CA THR A 10 12.23 -11.64 -6.89
C THR A 10 12.23 -11.08 -8.32
N ASP A 11 11.88 -9.81 -8.50
CA ASP A 11 11.81 -9.12 -9.80
C ASP A 11 12.19 -7.63 -9.66
N PHE A 12 12.40 -6.96 -10.78
CA PHE A 12 12.73 -5.54 -10.86
C PHE A 12 11.51 -4.64 -10.62
N TYR A 13 11.76 -3.46 -10.07
CA TYR A 13 10.71 -2.46 -9.87
C TYR A 13 10.20 -1.89 -11.20
N ASN A 14 8.88 -1.83 -11.35
CA ASN A 14 8.20 -1.17 -12.46
C ASN A 14 7.14 -0.19 -11.94
N PRO A 15 7.36 1.14 -12.02
CA PRO A 15 6.43 2.13 -11.50
C PRO A 15 5.06 2.13 -12.21
N ALA A 16 5.00 1.66 -13.46
CA ALA A 16 3.76 1.64 -14.23
C ALA A 16 2.76 0.59 -13.75
N THR A 17 3.21 -0.40 -12.97
CA THR A 17 2.38 -1.48 -12.42
C THR A 17 2.24 -1.37 -10.90
N GLU A 18 2.79 -0.31 -10.29
CA GLU A 18 2.61 -0.04 -8.87
C GLU A 18 1.15 0.36 -8.60
N SER A 19 0.64 -0.01 -7.43
CA SER A 19 -0.67 0.40 -6.92
C SER A 19 -0.62 0.39 -5.40
N GLY A 20 -1.56 1.09 -4.76
CA GLY A 20 -1.61 1.19 -3.31
C GLY A 20 -3.03 1.39 -2.80
N ILE A 21 -3.15 1.29 -1.48
CA ILE A 21 -4.37 1.52 -0.71
C ILE A 21 -4.04 2.63 0.29
N ILE A 22 -4.98 3.52 0.56
CA ILE A 22 -4.81 4.57 1.55
C ILE A 22 -4.43 3.97 2.92
N TRP A 23 -3.40 4.53 3.55
CA TRP A 23 -2.80 3.97 4.77
C TRP A 23 -3.79 3.89 5.95
N ASN A 24 -4.77 4.78 6.00
CA ASN A 24 -5.78 4.91 7.05
C ASN A 24 -7.18 4.49 6.59
N ASP A 25 -7.27 3.51 5.69
CA ASP A 25 -8.55 2.93 5.30
C ASP A 25 -9.30 2.40 6.56
N PRO A 26 -10.47 2.96 6.91
CA PRO A 26 -11.21 2.55 8.09
C PRO A 26 -11.73 1.11 7.99
N ASP A 27 -11.92 0.55 6.79
CA ASP A 27 -12.38 -0.81 6.61
C ASP A 27 -11.27 -1.84 6.89
N LEU A 28 -10.00 -1.44 6.77
CA LEU A 28 -8.84 -2.25 7.17
C LEU A 28 -8.60 -2.22 8.69
N ASN A 29 -9.04 -1.15 9.36
CA ASN A 29 -9.00 -0.98 10.82
C ASN A 29 -7.62 -1.30 11.44
N ILE A 30 -6.55 -0.77 10.85
CA ILE A 30 -5.17 -0.96 11.32
C ILE A 30 -4.87 0.05 12.43
N ASP A 31 -4.46 -0.43 13.61
CA ASP A 31 -4.07 0.41 14.75
C ASP A 31 -2.62 0.89 14.62
N TRP A 32 -2.43 1.96 13.84
CA TRP A 32 -1.12 2.57 13.64
C TRP A 32 -0.71 3.39 14.88
N PRO A 33 0.48 3.16 15.48
CA PRO A 33 0.97 3.90 16.66
C PRO A 33 1.53 5.29 16.28
N ILE A 34 0.86 5.99 15.36
CA ILE A 34 1.25 7.32 14.87
C ILE A 34 -0.01 8.12 14.48
N LYS A 35 -0.06 9.39 14.88
CA LYS A 35 -1.21 10.27 14.58
C LYS A 35 -1.00 11.11 13.31
N GLU A 36 0.22 11.57 13.08
CA GLU A 36 0.56 12.49 11.98
C GLU A 36 1.72 11.89 11.16
N PRO A 37 1.44 10.93 10.26
CA PRO A 37 2.48 10.34 9.42
C PRO A 37 2.96 11.33 8.36
N VAL A 38 4.25 11.24 8.02
CA VAL A 38 4.81 11.92 6.86
C VAL A 38 4.59 11.03 5.64
N LEU A 39 3.75 11.46 4.71
CA LEU A 39 3.38 10.71 3.53
C LEU A 39 3.86 11.39 2.26
N SER A 40 4.12 10.60 1.21
CA SER A 40 4.27 11.15 -0.13
C SER A 40 2.91 11.65 -0.64
N PRO A 41 2.87 12.59 -1.61
CA PRO A 41 1.62 12.97 -2.25
C PRO A 41 0.88 11.80 -2.88
N LYS A 42 1.60 10.78 -3.37
CA LYS A 42 1.00 9.58 -3.97
C LYS A 42 0.25 8.76 -2.92
N ASP A 43 0.91 8.45 -1.80
CA ASP A 43 0.34 7.59 -0.76
C ASP A 43 -0.81 8.26 -0.01
N ALA A 44 -0.78 9.59 0.09
CA ALA A 44 -1.87 10.40 0.66
C ALA A 44 -3.14 10.42 -0.21
N ASN A 45 -3.06 10.00 -1.48
CA ASN A 45 -4.15 10.06 -2.46
C ASN A 45 -4.55 8.68 -3.03
N TYR A 46 -4.04 7.56 -2.48
CA TYR A 46 -4.53 6.24 -2.87
C TYR A 46 -6.01 6.04 -2.48
N PRO A 47 -6.75 5.17 -3.18
CA PRO A 47 -8.13 4.83 -2.82
C PRO A 47 -8.19 3.88 -1.61
N GLY A 48 -9.39 3.74 -1.02
CA GLY A 48 -9.67 2.64 -0.11
C GLY A 48 -9.69 1.29 -0.85
N LEU A 49 -9.47 0.19 -0.12
CA LEU A 49 -9.43 -1.15 -0.67
C LEU A 49 -10.73 -1.50 -1.42
N LYS A 50 -11.88 -1.12 -0.86
CA LYS A 50 -13.19 -1.39 -1.46
C LYS A 50 -13.46 -0.62 -2.76
N ASP A 51 -12.75 0.48 -2.97
CA ASP A 51 -12.94 1.36 -4.13
C ASP A 51 -12.07 0.92 -5.32
N LEU A 52 -11.17 -0.06 -5.12
CA LEU A 52 -10.35 -0.60 -6.19
C LEU A 52 -11.16 -1.55 -7.09
N PRO A 53 -11.04 -1.43 -8.43
CA PRO A 53 -11.60 -2.40 -9.35
C PRO A 53 -11.05 -3.82 -9.09
N PRO A 54 -11.86 -4.89 -9.14
CA PRO A 54 -11.40 -6.25 -8.87
C PRO A 54 -10.24 -6.73 -9.77
N ASP A 55 -10.13 -6.22 -11.00
CA ASP A 55 -9.04 -6.54 -11.94
C ASP A 55 -7.70 -5.87 -11.55
N LYS A 56 -7.73 -4.91 -10.62
CA LYS A 56 -6.53 -4.30 -10.02
C LYS A 56 -6.05 -5.03 -8.78
N LEU A 57 -6.81 -6.01 -8.28
CA LEU A 57 -6.45 -6.80 -7.12
C LEU A 57 -5.76 -8.11 -7.53
N PRO A 58 -4.79 -8.60 -6.73
CA PRO A 58 -4.21 -9.91 -6.97
C PRO A 58 -5.26 -11.01 -6.77
N HIS A 59 -5.25 -12.01 -7.64
CA HIS A 59 -6.14 -13.16 -7.52
C HIS A 59 -5.52 -14.24 -6.64
N PHE A 60 -6.15 -14.49 -5.49
CA PHE A 60 -5.83 -15.66 -4.69
C PHE A 60 -6.23 -16.93 -5.45
N ARG A 61 -5.25 -17.81 -5.70
CA ARG A 61 -5.47 -19.12 -6.31
C ARG A 61 -5.13 -20.20 -5.28
N ARG A 62 -6.08 -21.08 -4.98
CA ARG A 62 -5.79 -22.30 -4.24
C ARG A 62 -5.06 -23.25 -5.19
N LEU A 63 -3.90 -23.74 -4.75
CA LEU A 63 -3.13 -24.77 -5.43
C LEU A 63 -3.83 -26.13 -5.31
#